data_AF-A0A2N9NXR3-F1
#
_entry.id   AF-A0A2N9NXR3-F1
#
_cell.length_a   1.000
_cell.length_b   1.000
_cell.length_c   1.000
_cell.angle_alpha   90.00
_cell.angle_beta   90.00
_cell.angle_gamma   90.00
#
_symmetry.space_group_name_H-M   'P 1'
#
loop_
_entity.id
_entity.type
_entity.pdbx_description
1 polymer ?
#
loop_
_entity_poly.entity_id
_entity_poly.type
_entity_poly.pdbx_seq_one_letter_code
_entity_poly.pdbx_strand_id
1 'polypeptide(L)'
;MTRADITPILEAIPAARQDDARHYGVHPYFTRRPANVVRAYVQRYSQEGDVVLDPFGGTGVTAIEAFLLGRHAIQNDLNPFANFIARNIADTTLASTAPLLQAFERVHLESAKGLEEIQQDEGAAKRWLKRLPLPENIPRVTGVVAAPRPALPLA
;
A
#
# COMPACT_ATOMS: atom_id res chain seq x y z
N MET A 1 -25.07 12.35 -21.89
CA MET A 1 -24.15 12.08 -23.02
C MET A 1 -24.28 10.61 -23.38
N THR A 2 -24.37 10.27 -24.67
CA THR A 2 -24.28 8.87 -25.06
C THR A 2 -22.81 8.45 -25.05
N ARG A 3 -22.51 7.17 -24.75
CA ARG A 3 -21.12 6.68 -24.75
C ARG A 3 -20.45 6.81 -26.13
N ALA A 4 -21.23 6.94 -27.20
CA ALA A 4 -20.74 7.16 -28.57
C ALA A 4 -20.08 8.54 -28.76
N ASP A 5 -20.37 9.52 -27.90
CA ASP A 5 -19.89 10.91 -28.05
C ASP A 5 -18.64 11.21 -27.20
N ILE A 6 -18.05 10.19 -26.54
CA ILE A 6 -16.91 10.42 -25.64
C ILE A 6 -15.67 10.80 -26.45
N THR A 7 -15.21 12.04 -26.26
CA THR A 7 -13.97 12.51 -26.86
C THR A 7 -12.76 11.93 -26.13
N PRO A 8 -11.78 11.34 -26.85
CA PRO A 8 -10.57 10.81 -26.21
C PRO A 8 -9.71 11.92 -25.60
N ILE A 9 -8.93 11.57 -24.59
CA ILE A 9 -7.87 12.44 -24.06
C ILE A 9 -6.69 12.35 -25.03
N LEU A 10 -6.45 13.43 -25.78
CA LEU A 10 -5.40 13.50 -26.80
C LEU A 10 -4.11 14.16 -26.31
N GLU A 11 -4.20 14.94 -25.25
CA GLU A 11 -3.07 15.66 -24.68
C GLU A 11 -2.55 14.95 -23.42
N ALA A 12 -1.24 15.01 -23.21
CA ALA A 12 -0.63 14.44 -22.02
C ALA A 12 -1.08 15.23 -20.78
N ILE A 13 -1.66 14.54 -19.81
CA ILE A 13 -1.98 15.12 -18.49
C ILE A 13 -0.67 15.17 -17.70
N PRO A 14 -0.18 16.35 -17.28
CA PRO A 14 1.02 16.45 -16.48
C PRO A 14 0.84 15.67 -15.18
N ALA A 15 1.80 14.81 -14.84
CA ALA A 15 1.82 14.14 -13.56
C ALA A 15 1.98 15.19 -12.46
N ALA A 16 0.97 15.35 -11.61
CA ALA A 16 1.15 16.13 -10.40
C ALA A 16 2.19 15.39 -9.55
N ARG A 17 3.23 16.10 -9.10
CA ARG A 17 4.13 15.53 -8.09
C ARG A 17 3.28 15.15 -6.89
N GLN A 18 3.50 13.96 -6.34
CA GLN A 18 2.80 13.48 -5.15
C GLN A 18 3.29 14.23 -3.90
N ASP A 19 3.18 15.55 -3.90
CA ASP A 19 3.46 16.39 -2.73
C ASP A 19 2.30 16.25 -1.72
N ASP A 20 1.13 15.78 -2.16
CA ASP A 20 -0.01 15.41 -1.30
C ASP A 20 0.17 14.02 -0.67
N ALA A 21 0.88 14.00 0.45
CA ALA A 21 1.19 12.83 1.27
C ALA A 21 -0.04 12.15 1.96
N ARG A 22 -1.29 12.47 1.61
CA ARG A 22 -2.44 12.18 2.50
C ARG A 22 -3.06 10.77 2.39
N HIS A 23 -3.11 10.17 1.20
CA HIS A 23 -3.66 8.81 1.03
C HIS A 23 -2.61 7.78 0.58
N TYR A 24 -1.46 8.27 0.16
CA TYR A 24 -0.57 7.55 -0.73
C TYR A 24 0.88 7.56 -0.23
N GLY A 25 1.20 8.26 0.86
CA GLY A 25 2.56 8.41 1.39
C GLY A 25 3.09 7.27 2.26
N VAL A 26 2.28 6.24 2.56
CA VAL A 26 2.58 5.25 3.61
C VAL A 26 3.64 4.21 3.18
N HIS A 27 3.71 3.84 1.90
CA HIS A 27 4.69 2.87 1.39
C HIS A 27 5.12 3.19 -0.05
N PRO A 28 6.42 3.18 -0.39
CA PRO A 28 6.89 3.31 -1.77
C PRO A 28 6.61 2.01 -2.52
N TYR A 29 5.44 1.91 -3.16
CA TYR A 29 5.18 0.84 -4.12
C TYR A 29 5.67 1.30 -5.50
N PHE A 30 6.75 0.68 -5.98
CA PHE A 30 7.65 1.20 -7.03
C PHE A 30 7.05 1.33 -8.45
N THR A 31 5.74 1.18 -8.65
CA THR A 31 5.10 1.24 -9.97
C THR A 31 3.82 2.08 -10.00
N ARG A 32 3.60 2.90 -8.96
CA ARG A 32 2.35 3.64 -8.81
C ARG A 32 2.17 4.73 -9.87
N ARG A 33 0.95 4.81 -10.43
CA ARG A 33 0.55 5.88 -11.36
C ARG A 33 0.13 7.15 -10.62
N PRO A 34 0.38 8.35 -11.18
CA PRO A 34 -0.08 9.61 -10.59
C PRO A 34 -1.62 9.63 -10.50
N ALA A 35 -2.14 9.88 -9.29
CA ALA A 35 -3.58 9.84 -9.02
C ALA A 35 -4.38 10.83 -9.87
N ASN A 36 -3.83 12.03 -10.12
CA ASN A 36 -4.50 13.04 -10.95
C ASN A 36 -4.70 12.58 -12.39
N VAL A 37 -3.72 11.86 -12.95
CA VAL A 37 -3.82 11.29 -14.29
C VAL A 37 -4.93 10.24 -14.29
N VAL A 38 -4.87 9.27 -13.37
CA VAL A 38 -5.89 8.19 -13.27
C VAL A 38 -7.30 8.76 -13.08
N ARG A 39 -7.48 9.73 -12.18
CA ARG A 39 -8.75 10.43 -11.94
C ARG A 39 -9.34 11.02 -13.23
N ALA A 40 -8.52 11.68 -14.04
CA ALA A 40 -8.99 12.28 -15.28
C ALA A 40 -9.49 11.23 -16.30
N TYR A 41 -8.82 10.08 -16.39
CA TYR A 41 -9.30 8.96 -17.21
C TYR A 41 -10.64 8.41 -16.68
N VAL A 42 -10.73 8.13 -15.37
CA VAL A 42 -11.98 7.63 -14.78
C VAL A 42 -13.12 8.63 -15.02
N GLN A 43 -12.89 9.92 -14.79
CA GLN A 43 -13.90 10.96 -14.99
C GLN A 43 -14.33 11.10 -16.46
N ARG A 44 -13.42 10.89 -17.42
CA ARG A 44 -13.74 10.97 -18.85
C ARG A 44 -14.54 9.77 -19.35
N TYR A 45 -14.18 8.56 -18.91
CA TYR A 45 -14.65 7.32 -19.50
C TYR A 45 -15.68 6.56 -18.63
N SER A 46 -16.13 7.15 -17.52
CA SER A 46 -17.20 6.59 -16.68
C SER A 46 -18.10 7.69 -16.14
N GLN A 47 -19.30 7.32 -15.68
CA GLN A 47 -20.25 8.20 -14.99
C GLN A 47 -20.38 7.79 -13.51
N GLU A 48 -20.96 8.66 -12.69
CA GLU A 48 -21.30 8.30 -11.31
C GLU A 48 -22.19 7.05 -11.29
N GLY A 49 -21.95 6.13 -10.36
CA GLY A 49 -22.63 4.83 -10.30
C GLY A 49 -22.12 3.77 -11.29
N ASP A 50 -21.27 4.10 -12.28
CA ASP A 50 -20.62 3.08 -13.11
C ASP A 50 -19.69 2.18 -12.27
N VAL A 51 -19.44 0.97 -12.78
CA VAL A 51 -18.46 0.04 -12.23
C VAL A 51 -17.13 0.19 -12.95
N VAL A 52 -16.05 0.40 -12.20
CA VAL A 52 -14.66 0.45 -12.68
C VAL A 52 -13.91 -0.77 -12.16
N LEU A 53 -13.34 -1.57 -13.07
CA LEU A 53 -12.53 -2.74 -12.75
C LEU A 53 -11.06 -2.48 -13.09
N ASP A 54 -10.17 -2.72 -12.13
CA ASP A 54 -8.73 -2.78 -12.34
C ASP A 54 -8.16 -4.14 -11.89
N PRO A 55 -7.90 -5.08 -12.82
CA PRO A 55 -7.40 -6.41 -12.48
C PRO A 55 -5.90 -6.42 -12.11
N PHE A 56 -5.19 -5.30 -12.28
CA PHE A 56 -3.76 -5.14 -12.00
C PHE A 56 -3.52 -3.87 -11.18
N GLY A 57 -4.35 -3.66 -10.16
CA GLY A 57 -4.48 -2.35 -9.52
C GLY A 57 -3.34 -1.94 -8.61
N GLY A 58 -2.38 -2.82 -8.31
CA GLY A 58 -1.28 -2.54 -7.39
C GLY A 58 -1.80 -2.04 -6.04
N THR A 59 -1.39 -0.83 -5.65
CA THR A 59 -1.83 -0.18 -4.40
C THR A 59 -3.21 0.48 -4.49
N GLY A 60 -3.96 0.23 -5.56
CA GLY A 60 -5.38 0.54 -5.65
C GLY A 60 -5.73 1.94 -6.15
N VAL A 61 -4.78 2.69 -6.74
CA VAL A 61 -5.03 4.07 -7.21
C VAL A 61 -6.29 4.16 -8.08
N THR A 62 -6.45 3.29 -9.09
CA THR A 62 -7.63 3.30 -9.96
C THR A 62 -8.93 3.11 -9.18
N ALA A 63 -8.96 2.14 -8.26
CA ALA A 63 -10.15 1.87 -7.47
C ALA A 63 -10.48 2.99 -6.48
N ILE A 64 -9.47 3.54 -5.80
CA ILE A 64 -9.63 4.64 -4.87
C ILE A 64 -10.12 5.90 -5.59
N GLU A 65 -9.52 6.25 -6.73
CA GLU A 65 -9.94 7.42 -7.51
C GLU A 65 -11.35 7.24 -8.08
N ALA A 66 -11.72 6.03 -8.52
CA ALA A 66 -13.08 5.72 -8.95
C ALA A 66 -14.08 5.85 -7.80
N PHE A 67 -13.77 5.28 -6.64
CA PHE A 67 -14.59 5.39 -5.43
C PHE A 67 -14.79 6.85 -5.01
N LEU A 68 -13.72 7.65 -4.97
CA LEU A 68 -13.79 9.09 -4.63
C LEU A 68 -14.60 9.90 -5.65
N LEU A 69 -14.73 9.42 -6.88
CA LEU A 69 -15.58 9.99 -7.91
C LEU A 69 -17.03 9.47 -7.87
N GLY A 70 -17.42 8.66 -6.88
CA GLY A 70 -18.78 8.11 -6.78
C GLY A 70 -19.06 6.93 -7.72
N ARG A 71 -18.03 6.20 -8.15
CA ARG A 71 -18.17 4.95 -8.91
C ARG A 71 -18.06 3.74 -7.98
N HIS A 72 -18.61 2.61 -8.39
CA HIS A 72 -18.28 1.32 -7.78
C HIS A 72 -16.92 0.86 -8.31
N ALA A 73 -16.02 0.46 -7.42
CA ALA A 73 -14.68 0.03 -7.80
C ALA A 73 -14.42 -1.43 -7.43
N ILE A 74 -13.85 -2.18 -8.37
CA ILE A 74 -13.36 -3.54 -8.16
C ILE A 74 -11.88 -3.53 -8.50
N GLN A 75 -11.03 -4.00 -7.60
CA GLN A 75 -9.60 -4.10 -7.83
C GLN A 75 -9.06 -5.43 -7.34
N ASN A 76 -8.06 -5.93 -8.06
CA ASN A 76 -7.23 -7.05 -7.63
C ASN A 76 -5.77 -6.83 -8.05
N ASP A 77 -4.86 -7.56 -7.42
CA ASP A 77 -3.45 -7.66 -7.79
C ASP A 77 -2.93 -9.05 -7.40
N LEU A 78 -1.93 -9.56 -8.12
CA LEU A 78 -1.29 -10.83 -7.78
C LEU A 78 -0.52 -10.74 -6.46
N ASN A 79 0.02 -9.57 -6.14
CA ASN A 79 0.77 -9.35 -4.91
C ASN A 79 -0.18 -9.14 -3.73
N PRO A 80 -0.25 -10.07 -2.75
CA PRO A 80 -1.12 -9.92 -1.60
C PRO A 80 -0.79 -8.67 -0.75
N PHE A 81 0.47 -8.21 -0.77
CA PHE A 81 0.87 -6.99 -0.09
C PHE A 81 0.29 -5.73 -0.75
N ALA A 82 0.17 -5.72 -2.07
CA ALA A 82 -0.45 -4.62 -2.80
C ALA A 82 -1.95 -4.52 -2.47
N ASN A 83 -2.65 -5.66 -2.47
CA ASN A 83 -4.05 -5.76 -2.04
C ASN A 83 -4.24 -5.34 -0.59
N PHE A 84 -3.32 -5.71 0.30
CA PHE A 84 -3.34 -5.28 1.70
C PHE A 84 -3.25 -3.75 1.81
N ILE A 85 -2.30 -3.12 1.10
CA ILE A 85 -2.17 -1.65 1.10
C ILE A 85 -3.45 -1.00 0.55
N ALA A 86 -3.94 -1.44 -0.61
CA ALA A 86 -5.14 -0.89 -1.23
C ALA A 86 -6.36 -0.93 -0.30
N ARG A 87 -6.58 -2.09 0.34
CA ARG A 87 -7.68 -2.29 1.29
C ARG A 87 -7.60 -1.34 2.48
N ASN A 88 -6.42 -1.16 3.07
CA ASN A 88 -6.26 -0.31 4.25
C ASN A 88 -6.37 1.20 3.91
N ILE A 89 -5.95 1.62 2.72
CA ILE A 89 -6.12 3.02 2.28
C ILE A 89 -7.60 3.34 2.06
N ALA A 90 -8.36 2.40 1.49
CA ALA A 90 -9.77 2.57 1.17
C ALA A 90 -10.72 2.02 2.25
N ASP A 91 -10.22 1.77 3.47
CA ASP A 91 -11.03 1.20 4.53
C ASP A 91 -12.06 2.21 5.04
N THR A 92 -13.32 1.94 4.75
CA THR A 92 -14.48 2.74 5.18
C THR A 92 -15.25 2.10 6.34
N THR A 93 -14.75 0.99 6.88
CA THR A 93 -15.39 0.29 8.00
C THR A 93 -15.23 1.02 9.33
N LEU A 94 -14.24 1.93 9.43
CA LEU A 94 -14.01 2.75 10.61
C LEU A 94 -14.79 4.06 10.52
N ALA A 95 -15.60 4.34 11.55
CA ALA A 95 -16.35 5.59 11.64
C ALA A 95 -15.46 6.84 11.87
N SER A 96 -14.23 6.66 12.36
CA SER A 96 -13.24 7.73 12.52
C SER A 96 -11.83 7.15 12.55
N THR A 97 -10.82 8.02 12.39
CA THR A 97 -9.40 7.65 12.50
C THR A 97 -8.91 7.52 13.94
N ALA A 98 -9.74 7.82 14.95
CA ALA A 98 -9.34 7.80 16.36
C ALA A 98 -8.77 6.45 16.85
N PRO A 99 -9.35 5.28 16.50
CA PRO A 99 -8.78 4.00 16.90
C PRO A 99 -7.38 3.74 16.32
N LEU A 100 -7.12 4.22 15.10
CA LEU A 100 -5.80 4.10 14.45
C LEU A 100 -4.76 4.96 15.17
N LEU A 101 -5.13 6.19 15.53
CA LEU A 101 -4.27 7.09 16.30
C LEU A 101 -3.93 6.53 17.68
N GLN A 102 -4.93 6.00 18.40
CA GLN A 102 -4.70 5.37 19.71
C GLN A 102 -3.80 4.13 19.61
N ALA A 103 -3.99 3.30 18.58
CA ALA A 103 -3.13 2.15 18.35
C ALA A 103 -1.69 2.57 18.04
N PHE A 104 -1.51 3.63 17.23
CA PHE A 104 -0.20 4.21 16.95
C PHE A 104 0.47 4.74 18.22
N GLU A 105 -0.25 5.54 19.02
CA GLU A 105 0.27 6.10 20.28
C GLU A 105 0.73 5.01 21.24
N ARG A 106 -0.07 3.94 21.39
CA ARG A 106 0.31 2.79 22.24
C ARG A 106 1.62 2.16 21.78
N VAL A 107 1.73 1.81 20.49
CA VAL A 107 2.96 1.20 19.95
C VAL A 107 4.15 2.15 20.06
N HIS A 108 3.93 3.45 19.81
CA HIS A 108 4.97 4.47 19.93
C HIS A 108 5.50 4.54 21.37
N LEU A 109 4.62 4.65 22.36
CA LEU A 109 5.02 4.74 23.77
C LEU A 109 5.74 3.48 24.25
N GLU A 110 5.27 2.30 23.87
CA GLU A 110 5.91 1.02 24.21
C GLU A 110 7.28 0.84 23.55
N SER A 111 7.46 1.39 22.35
CA SER A 111 8.67 1.18 21.54
C SER A 111 9.69 2.32 21.66
N ALA A 112 9.29 3.52 22.08
CA ALA A 112 10.07 4.76 21.96
C ALA A 112 11.47 4.64 22.58
N LYS A 113 11.54 4.20 23.85
CA LYS A 113 12.82 4.04 24.56
C LYS A 113 13.74 3.02 23.88
N GLY A 114 13.19 1.86 23.49
CA GLY A 114 13.96 0.83 22.81
C GLY A 114 14.47 1.30 21.45
N LEU A 115 13.67 2.09 20.73
CA LEU A 115 14.05 2.68 19.44
C LEU A 115 15.20 3.69 19.61
N GLU A 116 15.12 4.57 20.62
CA GLU A 116 16.17 5.55 20.93
C GLU A 116 17.51 4.87 21.27
N GLU A 117 17.47 3.84 22.11
CA GLU A 117 18.65 3.03 22.44
C GLU A 117 19.28 2.39 21.18
N ILE A 118 18.46 1.84 20.28
CA ILE A 118 18.91 1.19 19.04
C ILE A 118 19.49 2.21 18.05
N GLN A 119 18.91 3.41 17.96
CA GLN A 119 19.38 4.45 17.04
C GLN A 119 20.75 5.01 17.45
N GLN A 120 21.08 5.01 18.73
CA GLN A 120 22.34 5.55 19.25
C GLN A 120 23.46 4.51 19.33
N ASP A 121 23.15 3.22 19.51
CA ASP A 121 24.13 2.14 19.69
C ASP A 121 23.87 0.94 18.77
N GLU A 122 24.74 0.73 17.77
CA GLU A 122 24.68 -0.45 16.88
C GLU A 122 24.84 -1.77 17.66
N GLY A 123 25.56 -1.75 18.79
CA GLY A 123 25.65 -2.87 19.72
C GLY A 123 24.30 -3.20 20.37
N ALA A 124 23.50 -2.19 20.71
CA ALA A 124 22.14 -2.36 21.20
C ALA A 124 21.25 -3.00 20.14
N ALA A 125 21.33 -2.52 18.89
CA ALA A 125 20.62 -3.11 17.76
C ALA A 125 20.92 -4.63 17.62
N LYS A 126 22.20 -5.02 17.68
CA LYS A 126 22.63 -6.42 17.61
C LYS A 126 22.12 -7.26 18.79
N ARG A 127 22.08 -6.71 20.02
CA ARG A 127 21.53 -7.40 21.20
C ARG A 127 20.02 -7.60 21.07
N TRP A 128 19.29 -6.60 20.56
CA TRP A 128 17.86 -6.69 20.29
C TRP A 128 17.55 -7.75 19.23
N LEU A 129 18.28 -7.75 18.09
CA LEU A 129 18.07 -8.70 17.00
C LEU A 129 18.14 -10.16 17.45
N LYS A 130 19.03 -10.49 18.40
CA LYS A 130 19.17 -11.85 18.95
C LYS A 130 17.91 -12.32 19.69
N ARG A 131 17.16 -11.41 20.31
CA ARG A 131 15.99 -11.71 21.15
C ARG A 131 14.67 -11.71 20.38
N LEU A 132 14.65 -11.15 19.16
CA LEU A 132 13.42 -11.04 18.39
C LEU A 132 12.98 -12.41 17.83
N PRO A 133 11.67 -12.70 17.84
CA PRO A 133 11.11 -13.77 17.02
C PRO A 133 11.14 -13.33 15.56
N LEU A 134 12.10 -13.84 14.79
CA LEU A 134 12.17 -13.57 13.36
C LEU A 134 11.26 -14.53 12.58
N PRO A 135 10.65 -14.07 11.47
CA PRO A 135 10.01 -14.96 10.51
C PRO A 135 10.94 -16.10 10.08
N GLU A 136 10.40 -17.29 9.83
CA GLU A 136 11.17 -18.52 9.54
C GLU A 136 12.13 -18.38 8.35
N ASN A 137 11.86 -17.46 7.43
CA ASN A 137 12.64 -17.19 6.24
C ASN A 137 13.77 -16.16 6.43
N ILE A 138 13.96 -15.62 7.63
CA ILE A 138 15.07 -14.70 7.92
C ILE A 138 16.16 -15.47 8.69
N PRO A 139 17.35 -15.67 8.09
CA PRO A 139 18.46 -16.31 8.80
C PRO A 139 18.81 -15.47 10.02
N ARG A 140 18.78 -16.07 11.22
CA ARG A 140 19.38 -15.43 12.39
C ARG A 140 20.85 -15.20 12.08
N VAL A 141 21.35 -13.99 12.32
CA VAL A 141 22.78 -13.67 12.21
C VAL A 141 23.50 -14.36 13.38
N THR A 142 23.63 -15.67 13.28
CA THR A 142 24.26 -16.55 14.25
C THR A 142 25.14 -17.55 13.50
N GLY A 143 26.05 -17.08 12.64
CA GLY A 143 27.22 -17.85 12.16
C GLY A 143 27.03 -19.27 11.61
N VAL A 144 25.79 -19.74 11.39
CA VAL A 144 25.47 -21.11 11.01
C VAL A 144 24.61 -21.03 9.77
N VAL A 145 25.20 -21.46 8.66
CA VAL A 145 24.53 -21.63 7.37
C VAL A 145 23.39 -22.62 7.59
N ALA A 146 22.14 -22.19 7.38
CA ALA A 146 21.01 -23.10 7.34
C ALA A 146 21.20 -24.07 6.17
N ALA A 147 21.09 -25.37 6.43
CA ALA A 147 21.19 -26.42 5.42
C ALA A 147 20.19 -26.19 4.27
N PRO A 148 20.51 -26.61 3.03
CA PRO A 148 19.65 -26.38 1.87
C PRO A 148 18.27 -27.00 2.07
N ARG A 149 17.23 -26.26 1.65
CA ARG A 149 15.83 -26.73 1.68
C ARG A 149 15.67 -28.01 0.85
N PRO A 150 14.96 -29.04 1.35
CA PRO A 150 14.50 -30.12 0.47
C PRO A 150 13.52 -29.53 -0.56
N ALA A 151 13.64 -29.99 -1.80
CA ALA A 151 12.76 -29.57 -2.90
C ALA A 151 11.30 -29.85 -2.53
N LEU A 152 10.45 -28.83 -2.67
CA LEU A 152 9.00 -28.99 -2.55
C LEU A 152 8.53 -29.92 -3.68
N PRO A 153 7.73 -30.96 -3.38
CA PRO A 153 7.14 -31.79 -4.42
C PRO A 153 6.17 -30.93 -5.23
N LEU A 154 6.35 -30.98 -6.56
CA LEU A 154 5.39 -30.45 -7.52
C LEU A 154 4.04 -31.17 -7.32
N ALA A 155 3.01 -30.39 -7.00
CA ALA A 155 1.61 -30.79 -7.11
C ALA A 155 0.92 -29.82 -8.06
#